data_AF-A0A2D4FXA3-F1
#
_entry.id   AF-A0A2D4FXA3-F1
#
_cell.length_a   1.000
_cell.length_b   1.000
_cell.length_c   1.000
_cell.angle_alpha   90.00
_cell.angle_beta   90.00
_cell.angle_gamma   90.00
#
_symmetry.space_group_name_H-M   'P 1'
#
loop_
_entity.id
_entity.type
_entity.pdbx_description
1 polymer ?
#
loop_
_entity_poly.entity_id
_entity_poly.type
_entity_poly.pdbx_seq_one_letter_code
_entity_poly.pdbx_strand_id
1 'polypeptide(L)'
;GEQCDRCKQGYYNLNARNPEGCSPCFCYGHSTTCSSGGNYSVYKITSTFQEGVEGWQAEENGSPLQLQWSPQHKKISVAPRRLSARYFVAPARFLGNQQLSYGQMLSFDYQVNRPGFRPSQHDIILEGAGLRVMTQFPSNGRMLPCGIRKTYTFRLDEHPTSNWSPRLSNIEYH
;
A
#
# COMPACT_ATOMS: atom_id res chain seq x y z
N GLY A 1 -15.55 27.28 15.79
CA GLY A 1 -15.64 28.67 16.27
C GLY A 1 -16.34 28.68 17.61
N GLU A 2 -16.57 29.83 18.21
CA GLU A 2 -17.38 29.91 19.46
C GLU A 2 -18.80 29.35 19.28
N GLN A 3 -19.29 29.25 18.04
CA GLN A 3 -20.56 28.63 17.69
C GLN A 3 -20.42 27.26 16.99
N CYS A 4 -19.24 26.63 17.02
CA CYS A 4 -18.96 25.35 16.34
C CYS A 4 -19.26 25.35 14.82
N ASP A 5 -19.30 26.53 14.21
CA ASP A 5 -19.62 26.83 12.81
C ASP A 5 -18.42 26.69 11.85
N ARG A 6 -17.21 26.53 12.41
CA ARG A 6 -15.96 26.37 11.67
C ARG A 6 -15.00 25.48 12.42
N CYS A 7 -14.19 24.74 11.68
CA CYS A 7 -13.08 23.96 12.23
C CYS A 7 -12.02 24.86 12.87
N LYS A 8 -11.30 24.30 13.86
CA LYS A 8 -10.07 24.93 14.38
C LYS A 8 -8.98 24.95 13.31
N GLN A 9 -7.97 25.80 13.48
CA GLN A 9 -6.81 25.83 12.59
C GLN A 9 -6.15 24.43 12.51
N GLY A 10 -5.70 24.05 11.32
CA GLY A 10 -5.17 22.72 11.05
C GLY A 10 -6.24 21.64 10.85
N TYR A 11 -7.52 22.00 10.73
CA TYR A 11 -8.62 21.07 10.48
C TYR A 11 -9.58 21.63 9.43
N TYR A 12 -10.26 20.74 8.69
CA TYR A 12 -11.19 21.04 7.61
C TYR A 12 -12.40 20.08 7.62
N ASN A 13 -13.26 20.18 6.59
CA ASN A 13 -14.39 19.27 6.37
C ASN A 13 -15.44 19.25 7.50
N LEU A 14 -15.90 20.44 7.93
CA LEU A 14 -17.07 20.54 8.81
C LEU A 14 -18.33 20.08 8.06
N ASN A 15 -18.78 18.85 8.30
CA ASN A 15 -19.91 18.25 7.60
C ASN A 15 -20.72 17.35 8.54
N ALA A 16 -22.05 17.39 8.46
CA ALA A 16 -22.93 16.53 9.26
C ALA A 16 -22.70 15.02 9.02
N ARG A 17 -22.14 14.66 7.86
CA ARG A 17 -21.73 13.27 7.52
C ARG A 17 -20.32 12.92 8.01
N ASN A 18 -19.57 13.89 8.54
CA ASN A 18 -18.27 13.66 9.16
C ASN A 18 -18.48 13.37 10.66
N PRO A 19 -18.34 12.12 11.13
CA PRO A 19 -18.59 11.77 12.53
C PRO A 19 -17.63 12.46 13.49
N GLU A 20 -16.44 12.84 13.03
CA GLU A 20 -15.45 13.59 13.81
C GLU A 20 -15.73 15.11 13.82
N GLY A 21 -16.75 15.56 13.10
CA GLY A 21 -17.05 16.97 12.86
C GLY A 21 -16.05 17.61 11.91
N CYS A 22 -14.77 17.60 12.26
CA CYS A 22 -13.66 18.16 11.47
C CYS A 22 -12.51 17.15 11.34
N SER A 23 -11.92 17.07 10.15
CA SER A 23 -10.76 16.23 9.85
C SER A 23 -9.46 17.05 9.92
N PRO A 24 -8.33 16.51 10.41
CA PRO A 24 -7.06 17.24 10.42
C PRO A 24 -6.54 17.48 9.00
N CYS A 25 -5.98 18.67 8.75
CA CYS A 25 -5.27 18.99 7.52
C CYS A 25 -4.02 18.14 7.40
N PHE A 26 -3.82 17.54 6.23
CA PHE A 26 -2.59 16.85 5.89
C PHE A 26 -1.95 17.50 4.66
N CYS A 27 -1.30 18.65 4.87
CA CYS A 27 -0.64 19.43 3.81
C CYS A 27 0.86 19.11 3.68
N TYR A 28 1.29 17.93 4.13
CA TYR A 28 2.69 17.47 4.02
C TYR A 28 3.70 18.48 4.59
N GLY A 29 3.34 19.18 5.67
CA GLY A 29 4.20 20.20 6.30
C GLY A 29 4.29 21.55 5.57
N HIS A 30 3.66 21.70 4.40
CA HIS A 30 3.71 22.96 3.63
C HIS A 30 2.73 24.03 4.14
N SER A 31 1.65 23.63 4.82
CA SER A 31 0.64 24.56 5.32
C SER A 31 -0.11 23.98 6.51
N THR A 32 -0.62 24.86 7.38
CA THR A 32 -1.59 24.51 8.43
C THR A 32 -3.01 24.92 8.06
N THR A 33 -3.17 25.53 6.89
CA THR A 33 -4.46 25.98 6.34
C THR A 33 -4.82 25.10 5.15
N CYS A 34 -5.99 24.47 5.23
CA CYS A 34 -6.54 23.68 4.14
C CYS A 34 -8.07 23.84 4.08
N SER A 35 -8.67 23.54 2.93
CA SER A 35 -10.11 23.54 2.72
C SER A 35 -10.52 22.32 1.90
N SER A 36 -11.78 21.90 2.03
CA SER A 36 -12.31 20.81 1.21
C SER A 36 -12.35 21.26 -0.25
N GLY A 37 -11.62 20.56 -1.13
CA GLY A 37 -11.75 20.76 -2.57
C GLY A 37 -13.08 20.20 -3.06
N GLY A 38 -13.89 21.04 -3.72
CA GLY A 38 -15.06 20.55 -4.44
C GLY A 38 -14.59 19.64 -5.58
N ASN A 39 -15.11 18.39 -5.63
CA ASN A 39 -14.84 17.36 -6.63
C ASN A 39 -13.73 16.33 -6.33
N TYR A 40 -13.21 16.27 -5.11
CA TYR A 40 -12.38 15.14 -4.68
C TYR A 40 -13.22 14.10 -3.95
N SER A 41 -13.15 12.84 -4.40
CA SER A 41 -13.82 11.70 -3.76
C SER A 41 -12.80 10.62 -3.41
N VAL A 42 -13.15 9.75 -2.46
CA VAL A 42 -12.29 8.62 -2.09
C VAL A 42 -12.18 7.68 -3.28
N TYR A 43 -10.97 7.56 -3.82
CA TYR A 43 -10.65 6.62 -4.88
C TYR A 43 -9.82 5.46 -4.33
N LYS A 44 -10.30 4.22 -4.49
CA LYS A 44 -9.59 3.01 -4.06
C LYS A 44 -9.09 2.26 -5.28
N ILE A 45 -7.77 2.04 -5.34
CA ILE A 45 -7.15 1.19 -6.37
C ILE A 45 -7.11 -0.24 -5.82
N THR A 46 -7.83 -1.16 -6.48
CA THR A 46 -8.00 -2.54 -5.99
C THR A 46 -7.92 -3.55 -7.12
N SER A 47 -7.07 -4.57 -6.98
CA SER A 47 -7.12 -5.75 -7.84
C SER A 47 -7.93 -6.86 -7.19
N THR A 48 -8.84 -7.46 -7.96
CA THR A 48 -9.78 -8.47 -7.44
C THR A 48 -9.56 -9.85 -8.03
N PHE A 49 -8.83 -9.91 -9.16
CA PHE A 49 -8.60 -11.10 -9.99
C PHE A 49 -9.90 -11.80 -10.38
N GLN A 50 -10.97 -11.02 -10.57
CA GLN A 50 -12.24 -11.50 -11.14
C GLN A 50 -12.08 -11.86 -12.61
N GLU A 51 -11.26 -11.10 -13.33
CA GLU A 51 -11.00 -11.28 -14.76
C GLU A 51 -9.48 -11.33 -15.02
N GLY A 52 -8.96 -12.55 -15.17
CA GLY A 52 -7.57 -12.77 -15.51
C GLY A 52 -6.57 -12.27 -14.46
N VAL A 53 -5.38 -11.92 -14.95
CA VAL A 53 -4.28 -11.39 -14.13
C VAL A 53 -4.35 -9.88 -13.94
N GLU A 54 -5.34 -9.18 -14.50
CA GLU A 54 -5.52 -7.72 -14.39
C GLU A 54 -4.26 -6.89 -14.72
N GLY A 55 -3.41 -7.39 -15.63
CA GLY A 55 -2.15 -6.74 -16.03
C GLY A 55 -0.98 -6.95 -15.07
N TRP A 56 -1.14 -7.74 -14.00
CA TRP A 56 -0.06 -8.06 -13.07
C TRP A 56 1.08 -8.81 -13.74
N GLN A 57 2.28 -8.40 -13.34
CA GLN A 57 3.60 -8.94 -13.62
C GLN A 57 3.99 -10.10 -12.71
N ALA A 58 4.91 -10.97 -13.13
CA ALA A 58 5.80 -11.63 -12.18
C ALA A 58 7.23 -11.69 -12.72
N GLU A 59 8.21 -11.60 -11.83
CA GLU A 59 9.61 -11.66 -12.21
C GLU A 59 10.48 -12.40 -11.17
N GLU A 60 11.63 -12.88 -11.65
CA GLU A 60 12.70 -13.50 -10.87
C GLU A 60 14.03 -12.95 -11.39
N ASN A 61 14.74 -12.18 -10.57
CA ASN A 61 16.00 -11.53 -10.94
C ASN A 61 15.90 -10.73 -12.27
N GLY A 62 14.83 -9.97 -12.46
CA GLY A 62 14.56 -9.19 -13.68
C GLY A 62 14.11 -10.01 -14.89
N SER A 63 14.01 -11.33 -14.78
CA SER A 63 13.45 -12.19 -15.84
C SER A 63 11.96 -12.41 -15.62
N PRO A 64 11.11 -12.28 -16.66
CA PRO A 64 9.67 -12.45 -16.52
C PRO A 64 9.30 -13.90 -16.20
N LEU A 65 8.33 -14.07 -15.30
CA LEU A 65 7.73 -15.33 -14.93
C LEU A 65 6.29 -15.44 -15.44
N GLN A 66 5.89 -16.65 -15.80
CA GLN A 66 4.51 -16.93 -16.17
C GLN A 66 3.60 -17.00 -14.93
N LEU A 67 2.54 -16.18 -14.95
CA LEU A 67 1.51 -16.19 -13.93
C LEU A 67 0.44 -17.25 -14.23
N GLN A 68 -0.05 -17.88 -13.18
CA GLN A 68 -1.20 -18.77 -13.19
C GLN A 68 -2.36 -18.10 -12.48
N TRP A 69 -3.43 -17.82 -13.22
CA TRP A 69 -4.68 -17.30 -12.69
C TRP A 69 -5.64 -18.44 -12.35
N SER A 70 -6.26 -18.37 -11.17
CA SER A 70 -7.36 -19.25 -10.78
C SER A 70 -8.66 -18.44 -10.72
N PRO A 71 -9.59 -18.65 -11.68
CA PRO A 71 -10.89 -18.01 -11.66
C PRO A 71 -11.70 -18.37 -10.41
N GLN A 72 -11.64 -19.63 -9.99
CA GLN A 72 -12.42 -20.14 -8.84
C GLN A 72 -11.98 -19.49 -7.53
N HIS A 73 -10.67 -19.29 -7.35
CA HIS A 73 -10.12 -18.71 -6.13
C HIS A 73 -9.80 -17.22 -6.23
N LYS A 74 -10.03 -16.61 -7.41
CA LYS A 74 -9.75 -15.20 -7.72
C LYS A 74 -8.36 -14.79 -7.23
N LYS A 75 -7.35 -15.51 -7.71
CA LYS A 75 -5.95 -15.29 -7.32
C LYS A 75 -5.00 -15.55 -8.48
N ILE A 76 -3.85 -14.91 -8.40
CA ILE A 76 -2.69 -15.20 -9.25
C ILE A 76 -1.62 -15.91 -8.45
N SER A 77 -0.81 -16.72 -9.12
CA SER A 77 0.28 -17.48 -8.49
C SER A 77 1.42 -17.70 -9.47
N VAL A 78 2.61 -17.94 -8.94
CA VAL A 78 3.78 -18.36 -9.71
C VAL A 78 4.05 -19.84 -9.43
N ALA A 79 4.52 -20.57 -10.44
CA ALA A 79 4.79 -21.99 -10.31
C ALA A 79 5.83 -22.26 -9.19
N PRO A 80 5.63 -23.33 -8.38
CA PRO A 80 6.56 -23.67 -7.31
C PRO A 80 7.88 -24.23 -7.90
N ARG A 81 8.90 -23.38 -8.01
CA ARG A 81 10.28 -23.73 -8.40
C ARG A 81 11.23 -23.47 -7.21
N ARG A 82 12.55 -23.47 -7.44
CA ARG A 82 13.61 -23.30 -6.42
C ARG A 82 13.38 -22.08 -5.50
N LEU A 83 14.05 -22.06 -4.35
CA LEU A 83 14.04 -20.92 -3.43
C LEU A 83 14.81 -19.76 -4.06
N SER A 84 14.08 -18.85 -4.68
CA SER A 84 14.58 -17.62 -5.31
C SER A 84 13.59 -16.50 -5.01
N ALA A 85 14.11 -15.27 -4.91
CA ALA A 85 13.26 -14.10 -4.73
C ALA A 85 12.42 -13.88 -5.99
N ARG A 86 11.11 -13.75 -5.79
CA ARG A 86 10.15 -13.54 -6.88
C ARG A 86 9.23 -12.41 -6.49
N TYR A 87 8.94 -11.56 -7.45
CA TYR A 87 8.12 -10.39 -7.25
C TYR A 87 6.88 -10.44 -8.13
N PHE A 88 5.74 -10.10 -7.54
CA PHE A 88 4.56 -9.72 -8.31
C PHE A 88 4.66 -8.24 -8.60
N VAL A 89 4.66 -7.87 -9.87
CA VAL A 89 4.84 -6.47 -10.30
C VAL A 89 3.48 -5.85 -10.58
N ALA A 90 3.17 -4.75 -9.89
CA ALA A 90 1.87 -4.11 -9.97
C ALA A 90 1.63 -3.45 -11.34
N PRO A 91 0.41 -3.50 -11.89
CA PRO A 91 0.07 -2.86 -13.16
C PRO A 91 -0.03 -1.34 -13.07
N ALA A 92 -0.09 -0.69 -14.24
CA ALA A 92 -0.10 0.78 -14.40
C ALA A 92 -1.11 1.53 -13.54
N ARG A 93 -2.26 0.92 -13.19
CA ARG A 93 -3.26 1.53 -12.30
C ARG A 93 -2.78 1.80 -10.87
N PHE A 94 -1.72 1.13 -10.42
CA PHE A 94 -1.07 1.37 -9.13
C PHE A 94 0.12 2.34 -9.24
N LEU A 95 0.44 2.80 -10.45
CA LEU A 95 1.54 3.71 -10.75
C LEU A 95 1.02 5.15 -10.96
N GLY A 96 1.91 6.05 -11.34
CA GLY A 96 1.61 7.47 -11.56
C GLY A 96 1.70 8.28 -10.26
N ASN A 97 1.04 9.44 -10.24
CA ASN A 97 0.99 10.27 -9.03
C ASN A 97 0.06 9.63 -8.00
N GLN A 98 0.66 9.08 -6.94
CA GLN A 98 -0.03 8.45 -5.82
C GLN A 98 0.17 9.23 -4.51
N GLN A 99 0.49 10.53 -4.59
CA GLN A 99 0.79 11.37 -3.42
C GLN A 99 -0.31 11.32 -2.35
N LEU A 100 -1.57 11.26 -2.77
CA LEU A 100 -2.73 11.15 -1.86
C LEU A 100 -2.81 9.81 -1.08
N SER A 101 -1.98 8.82 -1.43
CA SER A 101 -1.88 7.55 -0.70
C SER A 101 -1.05 7.66 0.57
N TYR A 102 -0.34 8.76 0.81
CA TYR A 102 0.40 8.97 2.05
C TYR A 102 -0.52 8.90 3.27
N GLY A 103 -0.07 8.23 4.32
CA GLY A 103 -0.83 7.96 5.53
C GLY A 103 -1.96 6.94 5.35
N GLN A 104 -2.21 6.45 4.14
CA GLN A 104 -3.21 5.42 3.85
C GLN A 104 -2.63 4.02 4.03
N MET A 105 -3.49 3.02 3.87
CA MET A 105 -3.15 1.61 4.02
C MET A 105 -3.01 0.93 2.65
N LEU A 106 -1.87 0.28 2.42
CA LEU A 106 -1.69 -0.71 1.39
C LEU A 106 -2.00 -2.10 1.97
N SER A 107 -2.97 -2.81 1.40
CA SER A 107 -3.36 -4.14 1.86
C SER A 107 -3.45 -5.14 0.73
N PHE A 108 -3.03 -6.37 1.00
CA PHE A 108 -3.19 -7.50 0.08
C PHE A 108 -3.21 -8.82 0.81
N ASP A 109 -3.84 -9.82 0.19
CA ASP A 109 -3.84 -11.19 0.68
C ASP A 109 -2.68 -11.96 0.08
N TYR A 110 -1.93 -12.66 0.93
CA TYR A 110 -0.76 -13.42 0.51
C TYR A 110 -0.75 -14.80 1.16
N GLN A 111 -0.24 -15.79 0.41
CA GLN A 111 -0.12 -17.18 0.83
C GLN A 111 1.15 -17.79 0.24
N VAL A 112 1.96 -18.43 1.08
CA VAL A 112 3.06 -19.28 0.64
C VAL A 112 2.63 -20.75 0.70
N ASN A 113 2.96 -21.52 -0.33
CA ASN A 113 2.59 -22.95 -0.44
C ASN A 113 3.75 -23.89 -0.12
N ARG A 114 4.87 -23.36 0.36
CA ARG A 114 5.99 -24.14 0.90
C ARG A 114 6.47 -23.52 2.21
N PRO A 115 6.93 -24.34 3.17
CA PRO A 115 7.54 -23.83 4.39
C PRO A 115 8.92 -23.22 4.11
N GLY A 116 9.44 -22.45 5.08
CA GLY A 116 10.81 -21.94 5.05
C GLY A 116 10.98 -20.52 4.54
N PHE A 117 9.90 -19.82 4.17
CA PHE A 117 9.98 -18.40 3.82
C PHE A 117 10.20 -17.56 5.07
N ARG A 118 11.40 -16.98 5.16
CA ARG A 118 11.73 -15.95 6.15
C ARG A 118 11.50 -14.58 5.52
N PRO A 119 10.82 -13.66 6.24
CA PRO A 119 10.70 -12.29 5.77
C PRO A 119 12.07 -11.63 5.57
N SER A 120 12.11 -10.73 4.61
CA SER A 120 13.28 -9.94 4.24
C SER A 120 12.87 -8.49 4.07
N GLN A 121 13.79 -7.56 4.32
CA GLN A 121 13.57 -6.12 4.08
C GLN A 121 13.25 -5.77 2.62
N HIS A 122 13.29 -6.75 1.71
CA HIS A 122 13.01 -6.61 0.29
C HIS A 122 11.72 -7.35 -0.10
N ASP A 123 10.80 -7.63 0.84
CA ASP A 123 9.57 -8.36 0.53
C ASP A 123 8.55 -7.45 -0.19
N ILE A 124 8.42 -6.21 0.29
CA ILE A 124 7.57 -5.17 -0.30
C ILE A 124 8.49 -4.05 -0.73
N ILE A 125 8.43 -3.68 -2.01
CA ILE A 125 9.27 -2.65 -2.62
C ILE A 125 8.35 -1.66 -3.31
N LEU A 126 8.51 -0.37 -3.01
CA LEU A 126 7.86 0.74 -3.70
C LEU A 126 8.95 1.60 -4.35
N GLU A 127 8.82 1.84 -5.65
CA GLU A 127 9.79 2.56 -6.46
C GLU A 127 9.08 3.61 -7.33
N GLY A 128 9.66 4.81 -7.41
CA GLY A 128 9.09 5.92 -8.17
C GLY A 128 9.87 7.21 -7.93
N ALA A 129 9.84 8.14 -8.90
CA ALA A 129 10.51 9.44 -8.79
C ALA A 129 12.01 9.37 -8.41
N GLY A 130 12.71 8.28 -8.78
CA GLY A 130 14.11 8.05 -8.40
C GLY A 130 14.32 7.60 -6.95
N LEU A 131 13.25 7.43 -6.19
CA LEU A 131 13.25 6.93 -4.83
C LEU A 131 12.83 5.45 -4.79
N ARG A 132 13.29 4.77 -3.75
CA ARG A 132 12.99 3.37 -3.46
C ARG A 132 12.85 3.18 -1.96
N VAL A 133 11.73 2.62 -1.51
CA VAL A 133 11.52 2.20 -0.12
C VAL A 133 11.11 0.75 -0.07
N MET A 134 11.51 0.08 1.00
CA MET A 134 11.28 -1.34 1.15
C MET A 134 10.89 -1.67 2.58
N THR A 135 10.18 -2.77 2.75
CA THR A 135 9.85 -3.32 4.06
C THR A 135 9.69 -4.84 3.98
N GLN A 136 9.53 -5.46 5.14
CA GLN A 136 9.38 -6.90 5.30
C GLN A 136 7.98 -7.27 5.74
N PHE A 137 7.57 -8.51 5.49
CA PHE A 137 6.31 -9.01 6.05
C PHE A 137 6.32 -8.96 7.59
N PRO A 138 5.25 -8.45 8.25
CA PRO A 138 5.13 -8.48 9.69
C PRO A 138 4.99 -9.92 10.18
N SER A 139 6.06 -10.44 10.80
CA SER A 139 6.13 -11.84 11.26
C SER A 139 6.59 -12.02 12.71
N ASN A 140 6.95 -10.94 13.40
CA ASN A 140 7.56 -10.99 14.75
C ASN A 140 8.77 -11.96 14.80
N GLY A 141 9.58 -11.98 13.73
CA GLY A 141 10.77 -12.85 13.61
C GLY A 141 10.46 -14.30 13.24
N ARG A 142 9.19 -14.65 12.96
CA ARG A 142 8.79 -16.01 12.55
C ARG A 142 8.78 -16.17 11.03
N MET A 143 8.81 -17.41 10.57
CA MET A 143 8.57 -17.75 9.16
C MET A 143 7.12 -17.44 8.78
N LEU A 144 6.89 -17.16 7.49
CA LEU A 144 5.54 -16.98 6.97
C LEU A 144 4.73 -18.28 7.09
N PRO A 145 3.44 -18.18 7.45
CA PRO A 145 2.59 -19.36 7.58
C PRO A 145 2.39 -20.03 6.21
N CYS A 146 2.65 -21.33 6.15
CA CYS A 146 2.47 -22.13 4.94
C CYS A 146 1.03 -22.61 4.82
N GLY A 147 0.45 -22.52 3.61
CA GLY A 147 -0.89 -23.02 3.31
C GLY A 147 -2.04 -22.13 3.80
N ILE A 148 -1.74 -21.01 4.45
CA ILE A 148 -2.74 -20.09 5.01
C ILE A 148 -2.70 -18.77 4.24
N ARG A 149 -3.85 -18.34 3.74
CA ARG A 149 -4.04 -16.99 3.19
C ARG A 149 -4.15 -16.01 4.35
N LYS A 150 -3.30 -14.99 4.35
CA LYS A 150 -3.30 -13.94 5.36
C LYS A 150 -3.31 -12.56 4.69
N THR A 151 -4.10 -11.65 5.21
CA THR A 151 -4.08 -10.24 4.82
C THR A 151 -2.90 -9.55 5.51
N TYR A 152 -2.09 -8.87 4.71
CA TYR A 152 -1.00 -8.01 5.17
C TYR A 152 -1.37 -6.57 4.88
N THR A 153 -1.10 -5.69 5.84
CA THR A 153 -1.44 -4.27 5.77
C THR A 153 -0.23 -3.45 6.17
N PHE A 154 0.08 -2.45 5.37
CA PHE A 154 1.20 -1.54 5.55
C PHE A 154 0.69 -0.11 5.49
N ARG A 155 1.02 0.69 6.50
CA ARG A 155 0.73 2.12 6.50
C ARG A 155 1.81 2.83 5.69
N LEU A 156 1.41 3.67 4.74
CA LEU A 156 2.32 4.38 3.84
C LEU A 156 2.76 5.70 4.48
N ASP A 157 3.64 5.66 5.48
CA ASP A 157 4.11 6.83 6.21
C ASP A 157 5.54 6.69 6.74
N GLU A 158 6.05 7.77 7.35
CA GLU A 158 7.40 7.89 7.91
C GLU A 158 7.52 7.36 9.35
N HIS A 159 6.42 6.89 9.94
CA HIS A 159 6.39 6.56 11.36
C HIS A 159 7.33 5.38 11.66
N PRO A 160 8.14 5.43 12.74
CA PRO A 160 9.12 4.37 13.04
C PRO A 160 8.54 2.96 13.13
N THR A 161 7.27 2.82 13.51
CA THR A 161 6.59 1.52 13.63
C THR A 161 6.21 0.91 12.28
N SER A 162 6.18 1.69 11.21
CA SER A 162 5.79 1.24 9.87
C SER A 162 6.92 0.50 9.14
N ASN A 163 8.15 0.53 9.69
CA ASN A 163 9.30 -0.26 9.25
C ASN A 163 9.67 -0.11 7.75
N TRP A 164 9.39 1.05 7.14
CA TRP A 164 9.91 1.39 5.82
C TRP A 164 11.38 1.82 5.88
N SER A 165 12.17 1.36 4.90
CA SER A 165 13.60 1.67 4.78
C SER A 165 13.99 1.95 3.33
N PRO A 166 14.69 3.08 3.04
CA PRO A 166 14.86 4.23 3.92
C PRO A 166 13.50 4.82 4.34
N ARG A 167 13.49 5.59 5.43
CA ARG A 167 12.31 6.36 5.80
C ARG A 167 12.23 7.58 4.91
N LEU A 168 11.17 7.68 4.11
CA LEU A 168 10.85 8.89 3.36
C LEU A 168 9.95 9.78 4.19
N SER A 169 10.30 11.05 4.29
CA SER A 169 9.44 12.08 4.85
C SER A 169 8.23 12.35 3.97
N ASN A 170 7.23 13.01 4.54
CA ASN A 170 6.07 13.49 3.79
C ASN A 170 6.42 14.43 2.63
N ILE A 171 7.54 15.17 2.74
CA ILE A 171 8.04 16.07 1.69
C ILE A 171 8.63 15.28 0.51
N GLU A 172 9.37 14.20 0.79
CA GLU A 172 10.00 13.35 -0.23
C GLU A 172 9.00 12.46 -0.98
N TYR A 173 7.79 12.27 -0.42
CA TYR A 173 6.71 11.53 -1.08
C TYR A 173 5.96 12.34 -2.16
N HIS A 174 6.25 13.64 -2.30
CA HIS A 174 5.64 14.54 -3.28
C HIS A 174 6.23 14.36 -4.69
#